data_AF-A0AAE0E3D5-F1
#
_entry.id   AF-A0AAE0E3D5-F1
#
_cell.length_a   1.000
_cell.length_b   1.000
_cell.length_c   1.000
_cell.angle_alpha   90.00
_cell.angle_beta   90.00
_cell.angle_gamma   90.00
#
_symmetry.space_group_name_H-M   'P 1'
#
loop_
_entity.id
_entity.type
_entity.pdbx_description
1 polymer ?
#
loop_
_entity_poly.entity_id
_entity_poly.type
_entity_poly.pdbx_seq_one_letter_code
_entity_poly.pdbx_strand_id
1 'polypeptide(L)'
;MVVAFPEVEELTLEWNLIVKEILHGKFSEYSCKLKVLEFLYVSKQSDICPCCFLYTLSNLEKLVVSGFGEETFICEGLDCKVKHVELEAPSKLNFLRLIELDGLSLVWEENSLLSKIFRNLTTLDVSQCNNLKTLVPSFVSFQNLSTLEVSDCNGLVNLLAVSVAKSLVQLSRLKIKECKVIEKIVTHDWVDETEDMIIFNQLKYLELHCLPRLTSFCSEKYVVKFPSLQQVVVEQCQNMKIFSHGALSTPRLHKLQITEADEEGNWEGDLNTTIQKMFKKMVTAIN
;
A
#
# COMPACT_ATOMS: atom_id res chain seq x y z
N MET A 1 33.05 8.62 14.92
CA MET A 1 32.29 9.35 15.95
C MET A 1 31.07 9.92 15.26
N VAL A 2 29.89 9.44 15.59
CA VAL A 2 28.65 10.17 15.26
C VAL A 2 28.46 11.16 16.40
N VAL A 3 28.42 12.44 16.06
CA VAL A 3 28.09 13.51 17.02
C VAL A 3 26.60 13.34 17.35
N ALA A 4 26.26 13.27 18.63
CA ALA A 4 24.87 13.20 19.06
C ALA A 4 24.18 14.51 18.74
N PHE A 5 23.13 14.45 17.92
CA PHE A 5 22.25 15.58 17.59
C PHE A 5 20.87 15.31 18.24
N PRO A 6 20.66 15.69 19.51
CA PRO A 6 19.44 15.40 20.27
C PRO A 6 18.19 16.14 19.77
N GLU A 7 18.30 16.95 18.70
CA GLU A 7 17.20 17.70 18.06
C GLU A 7 16.74 17.09 16.72
N VAL A 8 17.25 15.92 16.33
CA VAL A 8 16.95 15.33 15.03
C VAL A 8 15.52 14.77 15.00
N GLU A 9 14.68 15.37 14.17
CA GLU A 9 13.31 14.88 13.89
C GLU A 9 13.26 13.90 12.71
N GLU A 10 14.24 13.95 11.81
CA GLU A 10 14.31 13.13 10.61
C GLU A 10 15.67 12.45 10.49
N LEU A 11 15.67 11.13 10.30
CA LEU A 11 16.90 10.36 10.28
C LEU A 11 16.87 9.30 9.19
N THR A 12 17.86 9.35 8.30
CA THR A 12 18.11 8.34 7.26
C THR A 12 19.34 7.54 7.65
N LEU A 13 19.22 6.22 7.67
CA LEU A 13 20.27 5.30 8.10
C LEU A 13 20.40 4.12 7.16
N GLU A 14 21.65 3.77 6.86
CA GLU A 14 21.95 2.47 6.28
C GLU A 14 21.75 1.37 7.33
N TRP A 15 21.09 0.28 6.94
CA TRP A 15 20.75 -0.84 7.83
C TRP A 15 21.97 -1.38 8.61
N ASN A 16 23.12 -1.49 7.95
CA ASN A 16 24.34 -2.00 8.57
C ASN A 16 24.93 -1.04 9.63
N LEU A 17 24.62 0.26 9.56
CA LEU A 17 25.06 1.25 10.53
C LEU A 17 24.14 1.26 11.75
N ILE A 18 22.82 1.15 11.56
CA ILE A 18 21.90 1.13 12.70
C ILE A 18 22.13 -0.09 13.60
N VAL A 19 22.45 -1.23 13.01
CA VAL A 19 22.74 -2.46 13.77
C VAL A 19 23.87 -2.23 14.76
N LYS A 20 24.93 -1.53 14.33
CA LYS A 20 26.04 -1.16 15.21
C LYS A 20 25.59 -0.19 16.31
N GLU A 21 24.85 0.87 15.96
CA GLU A 21 24.45 1.90 16.93
C GLU A 21 23.42 1.38 17.96
N ILE A 22 22.48 0.51 17.55
CA ILE A 22 21.56 -0.18 18.47
C ILE A 22 22.34 -1.09 19.42
N LEU A 23 23.27 -1.91 18.90
CA LEU A 23 24.11 -2.78 19.74
C LEU A 23 24.99 -2.01 20.72
N HIS A 24 25.42 -0.80 20.35
CA HIS A 24 26.23 0.06 21.21
C HIS A 24 25.39 0.90 22.20
N GLY A 25 24.06 0.78 22.20
CA GLY A 25 23.17 1.46 23.15
C GLY A 25 23.09 2.98 22.97
N LYS A 26 23.62 3.52 21.87
CA LYS A 26 23.72 4.97 21.62
C LYS A 26 22.45 5.58 21.04
N PHE A 27 21.50 4.74 20.63
CA PHE A 27 20.32 5.21 19.92
C PHE A 27 19.25 5.81 20.85
N SER A 28 19.30 5.51 22.15
CA SER A 28 18.35 6.03 23.14
C SER A 28 18.33 7.57 23.21
N GLU A 29 19.40 8.24 22.77
CA GLU A 29 19.52 9.70 22.76
C GLU A 29 18.61 10.37 21.69
N TYR A 30 18.17 9.63 20.67
CA TYR A 30 17.39 10.17 19.54
C TYR A 30 15.89 9.82 19.62
N SER A 31 15.51 8.84 20.43
CA SER A 31 14.22 8.16 20.33
C SER A 31 13.01 9.04 20.66
N CYS A 32 13.18 10.05 21.53
CA CYS A 32 12.07 10.87 22.02
C CYS A 32 11.68 12.03 21.10
N LYS A 33 12.45 12.40 20.08
CA LYS A 33 12.10 13.50 19.15
C LYS A 33 11.93 13.07 17.71
N LEU A 34 12.41 11.87 17.36
CA LEU A 34 12.37 11.36 16.01
C LEU A 34 10.92 11.14 15.52
N LYS A 35 10.58 11.77 14.39
CA LYS A 35 9.28 11.67 13.71
C LYS A 35 9.37 10.89 12.39
N VAL A 36 10.49 11.02 11.69
CA VAL A 36 10.73 10.37 10.40
C VAL A 36 11.97 9.49 10.49
N LEU A 37 11.82 8.23 10.09
CA LEU A 37 12.91 7.27 10.01
C LEU A 37 12.93 6.62 8.64
N GLU A 38 14.09 6.61 8.01
CA GLU A 38 14.33 5.94 6.75
C GLU A 38 15.45 4.91 6.87
N PHE A 39 15.14 3.67 6.49
CA PHE A 39 16.10 2.59 6.38
C PHE A 39 16.51 2.38 4.93
N LEU A 40 17.80 2.39 4.67
CA LEU A 40 18.40 2.07 3.37
C LEU A 40 19.09 0.71 3.41
N TYR A 41 19.00 -0.02 2.29
CA TYR A 41 19.73 -1.27 2.06
C TYR A 41 19.47 -2.35 3.12
N VAL A 42 18.21 -2.53 3.53
CA VAL A 42 17.84 -3.60 4.48
C VAL A 42 18.20 -4.97 3.91
N SER A 43 18.91 -5.79 4.70
CA SER A 43 19.29 -7.17 4.36
C SER A 43 19.25 -8.05 5.62
N LYS A 44 19.17 -9.38 5.44
CA LYS A 44 18.99 -10.39 6.50
C LYS A 44 20.12 -10.47 7.57
N GLN A 45 21.18 -9.69 7.45
CA GLN A 45 22.46 -10.00 8.09
C GLN A 45 22.64 -9.50 9.54
N SER A 46 21.55 -9.35 10.33
CA SER A 46 21.67 -8.81 11.70
C SER A 46 20.85 -9.56 12.75
N ASP A 47 21.48 -9.84 13.89
CA ASP A 47 20.88 -10.43 15.10
C ASP A 47 19.87 -9.50 15.83
N ILE A 48 19.43 -8.41 15.20
CA ILE A 48 18.56 -7.39 15.82
C ILE A 48 17.16 -7.50 15.24
N CYS A 49 16.14 -7.55 16.10
CA CYS A 49 14.76 -7.39 15.65
C CYS A 49 14.49 -5.91 15.33
N PRO A 50 14.23 -5.53 14.05
CA PRO A 50 13.77 -4.18 13.71
C PRO A 50 12.50 -3.80 14.50
N CYS A 51 11.65 -4.79 14.78
CA CYS A 51 10.42 -4.62 15.52
C CYS A 51 10.63 -3.92 16.87
N CYS A 52 11.53 -4.44 17.70
CA CYS A 52 11.76 -3.96 19.06
C CYS A 52 12.28 -2.53 19.07
N PHE A 53 13.10 -2.21 18.08
CA PHE A 53 13.63 -0.89 17.92
C PHE A 53 12.52 0.13 17.62
N LEU A 54 11.56 -0.19 16.75
CA LEU A 54 10.41 0.68 16.47
C LEU A 54 9.56 0.97 17.71
N TYR A 55 9.43 0.04 18.66
CA TYR A 55 8.74 0.29 19.93
C TYR A 55 9.45 1.31 20.83
N THR A 56 10.74 1.58 20.61
CA THR A 56 11.45 2.63 21.36
C THR A 56 11.14 4.03 20.83
N LEU A 57 10.59 4.14 19.62
CA LEU A 57 10.38 5.40 18.91
C LEU A 57 8.94 5.90 19.08
N SER A 58 8.59 6.30 20.29
CA SER A 58 7.20 6.67 20.65
C SER A 58 6.63 7.86 19.87
N ASN A 59 7.47 8.71 19.28
CA ASN A 59 7.07 9.86 18.49
C ASN A 59 7.16 9.64 16.97
N LEU A 60 7.48 8.43 16.51
CA LEU A 60 7.60 8.14 15.10
C LEU A 60 6.25 8.27 14.39
N GLU A 61 6.21 9.07 13.32
CA GLU A 61 5.03 9.33 12.50
C GLU A 61 5.14 8.70 11.11
N LYS A 62 6.37 8.63 10.58
CA LYS A 62 6.68 8.16 9.24
C LYS A 62 7.85 7.18 9.25
N LEU A 63 7.65 6.02 8.65
CA LEU A 63 8.67 5.02 8.40
C LEU A 63 8.83 4.79 6.89
N VAL A 64 10.06 4.86 6.41
CA VAL A 64 10.45 4.50 5.03
C VAL A 64 11.43 3.34 5.11
N VAL A 65 11.19 2.30 4.33
CA VAL A 65 12.06 1.12 4.30
C VAL A 65 12.40 0.82 2.85
N SER A 66 13.69 0.93 2.52
CA SER A 66 14.29 0.58 1.23
C SER A 66 15.27 -0.56 1.42
N GLY A 67 15.22 -1.56 0.55
CA GLY A 67 16.12 -2.70 0.57
C GLY A 67 16.29 -3.29 -0.82
N PHE A 68 17.31 -4.14 -0.98
CA PHE A 68 17.53 -4.91 -2.21
C PHE A 68 17.69 -6.38 -1.81
N GLY A 69 16.93 -7.28 -2.45
CA GLY A 69 17.12 -8.73 -2.31
C GLY A 69 15.86 -9.50 -1.89
N GLU A 70 15.90 -10.82 -2.08
CA GLU A 70 14.76 -11.74 -1.88
C GLU A 70 14.43 -12.00 -0.40
N GLU A 71 15.29 -11.59 0.53
CA GLU A 71 15.17 -11.89 1.96
C GLU A 71 15.09 -10.59 2.80
N THR A 72 13.89 -10.01 2.92
CA THR A 72 13.70 -8.66 3.49
C THR A 72 12.88 -8.62 4.78
N PHE A 73 13.31 -7.76 5.71
CA PHE A 73 12.59 -7.29 6.90
C PHE A 73 11.95 -8.41 7.75
N ILE A 74 12.76 -9.41 8.06
CA ILE A 74 12.32 -10.58 8.81
C ILE A 74 12.46 -10.30 10.31
N CYS A 75 11.33 -10.38 11.02
CA CYS A 75 11.28 -10.56 12.47
C CYS A 75 10.98 -12.04 12.78
N GLU A 76 11.55 -12.99 12.04
CA GLU A 76 11.42 -14.41 12.39
C GLU A 76 12.15 -14.66 13.69
N GLY A 77 11.45 -15.33 14.60
CA GLY A 77 11.81 -15.41 15.99
C GLY A 77 13.23 -15.91 16.24
N LEU A 78 14.03 -15.07 16.87
CA LEU A 78 15.12 -15.47 17.74
C LEU A 78 15.20 -14.44 18.88
N ASP A 79 14.73 -14.85 20.06
CA ASP A 79 15.23 -14.36 21.34
C ASP A 79 15.13 -12.84 21.58
N CYS A 80 13.99 -12.21 21.23
CA CYS A 80 13.69 -10.93 21.85
C CYS A 80 13.51 -11.15 23.37
N LYS A 81 14.58 -10.91 24.13
CA LYS A 81 14.58 -10.97 25.60
C LYS A 81 13.76 -9.86 26.24
N VAL A 82 13.19 -8.95 25.45
CA VAL A 82 12.32 -7.89 25.95
C VAL A 82 10.95 -8.51 26.24
N LYS A 83 10.57 -8.56 27.52
CA LYS A 83 9.23 -8.95 27.92
C LYS A 83 8.21 -8.02 27.25
N HIS A 84 7.54 -8.51 26.21
CA HIS A 84 6.62 -7.77 25.35
C HIS A 84 5.33 -7.26 26.02
N VAL A 85 5.20 -7.42 27.34
CA VAL A 85 3.97 -7.13 28.08
C VAL A 85 3.83 -5.63 28.41
N GLU A 86 4.90 -4.84 28.25
CA GLU A 86 4.94 -3.44 28.73
C GLU A 86 5.24 -2.38 27.63
N LEU A 87 5.49 -2.77 26.39
CA LEU A 87 5.80 -1.81 25.31
C LEU A 87 4.53 -1.44 24.53
N GLU A 88 4.14 -0.17 24.62
CA GLU A 88 3.09 0.41 23.77
C GLU A 88 3.63 0.62 22.35
N ALA A 89 2.89 0.17 21.34
CA ALA A 89 3.24 0.41 19.94
C ALA A 89 3.31 1.93 19.66
N PRO A 90 4.18 2.39 18.74
CA PRO A 90 4.29 3.80 18.42
C PRO A 90 2.95 4.32 17.90
N SER A 91 2.21 5.00 18.76
CA SER A 91 0.79 5.33 18.54
C SER A 91 0.59 6.36 17.43
N LYS A 92 1.64 7.14 17.13
CA LYS A 92 1.64 8.20 16.11
C LYS A 92 2.00 7.72 14.71
N LEU A 93 2.54 6.51 14.57
CA LEU A 93 2.99 6.01 13.27
C LEU A 93 1.79 5.82 12.35
N ASN A 94 1.74 6.63 11.30
CA ASN A 94 0.59 6.72 10.42
C ASN A 94 0.96 6.64 8.93
N PHE A 95 2.25 6.72 8.59
CA PHE A 95 2.77 6.64 7.24
C PHE A 95 3.83 5.53 7.14
N LEU A 96 3.65 4.63 6.17
CA LEU A 96 4.62 3.61 5.81
C LEU A 96 4.92 3.67 4.31
N ARG A 97 6.20 3.76 3.93
CA ARG A 97 6.67 3.58 2.56
C ARG A 97 7.63 2.40 2.45
N LEU A 98 7.38 1.53 1.49
CA LEU A 98 8.14 0.32 1.21
C LEU A 98 8.71 0.42 -0.22
N ILE A 99 10.03 0.33 -0.36
CA ILE A 99 10.74 0.53 -1.64
C ILE A 99 11.64 -0.67 -1.93
N GLU A 100 11.47 -1.30 -3.09
CA GLU A 100 12.32 -2.41 -3.56
C GLU A 100 12.34 -3.63 -2.59
N LEU A 101 11.27 -3.80 -1.81
CA LEU A 101 11.16 -4.88 -0.82
C LEU A 101 10.44 -6.11 -1.40
N ASP A 102 11.25 -7.10 -1.76
CA ASP A 102 10.80 -8.26 -2.52
C ASP A 102 10.27 -9.43 -1.66
N GLY A 103 10.54 -9.43 -0.34
CA GLY A 103 10.11 -10.46 0.62
C GLY A 103 9.10 -9.96 1.68
N LEU A 104 8.06 -9.24 1.29
CA LEU A 104 7.09 -8.63 2.23
C LEU A 104 6.03 -9.60 2.80
N SER A 105 6.06 -10.90 2.49
CA SER A 105 5.05 -11.86 2.95
C SER A 105 4.95 -11.98 4.48
N LEU A 106 6.00 -11.57 5.21
CA LEU A 106 6.10 -11.70 6.67
C LEU A 106 5.77 -10.42 7.46
N VAL A 107 5.76 -9.24 6.82
CA VAL A 107 5.45 -7.95 7.51
C VAL A 107 4.04 -7.97 8.11
N TRP A 108 3.17 -8.76 7.48
CA TRP A 108 1.76 -8.80 7.76
C TRP A 108 1.32 -10.08 8.46
N GLU A 109 2.24 -10.83 9.09
CA GLU A 109 1.85 -12.03 9.83
C GLU A 109 0.84 -11.72 10.93
N GLU A 110 -0.18 -12.57 11.03
CA GLU A 110 -1.26 -12.46 12.00
C GLU A 110 -0.70 -12.53 13.43
N ASN A 111 -1.12 -11.60 14.30
CA ASN A 111 -0.64 -11.48 15.68
C ASN A 111 0.86 -11.12 15.86
N SER A 112 1.55 -10.74 14.79
CA SER A 112 2.93 -10.24 14.87
C SER A 112 2.99 -8.86 15.57
N LEU A 113 4.15 -8.52 16.14
CA LEU A 113 4.38 -7.18 16.69
C LEU A 113 4.27 -6.07 15.64
N LEU A 114 4.61 -6.38 14.39
CA LEU A 114 4.52 -5.46 13.26
C LEU A 114 3.05 -5.13 12.94
N SER A 115 2.16 -6.12 12.97
CA SER A 115 0.72 -5.89 12.79
C SER A 115 0.16 -4.89 13.81
N LYS A 116 0.67 -4.90 15.05
CA LYS A 116 0.29 -3.92 16.10
C LYS A 116 0.85 -2.53 15.82
N ILE A 117 2.10 -2.44 15.37
CA ILE A 117 2.75 -1.17 15.01
C ILE A 117 1.98 -0.46 13.89
N PHE A 118 1.53 -1.22 12.89
CA PHE A 118 0.90 -0.66 11.69
C PHE A 118 -0.63 -0.51 11.77
N ARG A 119 -1.23 -0.72 12.95
CA ARG A 119 -2.68 -0.65 13.15
C ARG A 119 -3.29 0.74 12.88
N ASN A 120 -2.51 1.79 13.07
CA ASN A 120 -2.93 3.19 12.91
C ASN A 120 -2.50 3.78 11.55
N LEU A 121 -2.03 2.97 10.60
CA LEU A 121 -1.63 3.46 9.30
C LEU A 121 -2.80 4.15 8.58
N THR A 122 -2.53 5.39 8.16
CA THR A 122 -3.41 6.20 7.33
C THR A 122 -2.89 6.27 5.89
N THR A 123 -1.59 6.06 5.68
CA THR A 123 -0.95 6.07 4.37
C THR A 123 -0.01 4.89 4.21
N LEU A 124 -0.20 4.14 3.13
CA LEU A 124 0.67 3.07 2.68
C LEU A 124 1.12 3.35 1.24
N ASP A 125 2.43 3.41 1.05
CA ASP A 125 3.07 3.63 -0.23
C ASP A 125 4.02 2.45 -0.52
N VAL A 126 3.83 1.79 -1.66
CA VAL A 126 4.64 0.62 -2.05
C VAL A 126 5.17 0.83 -3.46
N SER A 127 6.49 0.88 -3.62
CA SER A 127 7.13 1.13 -4.90
C SER A 127 8.21 0.10 -5.21
N GLN A 128 8.29 -0.33 -6.47
CA GLN A 128 9.39 -1.17 -6.98
C GLN A 128 9.56 -2.55 -6.30
N CYS A 129 8.54 -3.04 -5.58
CA CYS A 129 8.52 -4.38 -4.98
C CYS A 129 8.16 -5.43 -6.05
N ASN A 130 9.13 -5.80 -6.88
CA ASN A 130 8.92 -6.57 -8.12
C ASN A 130 8.72 -8.07 -7.90
N ASN A 131 9.08 -8.62 -6.75
CA ASN A 131 8.80 -10.03 -6.42
C ASN A 131 7.51 -10.22 -5.60
N LEU A 132 6.89 -9.13 -5.14
CA LEU A 132 5.66 -9.17 -4.35
C LEU A 132 4.47 -9.69 -5.17
N LYS A 133 3.83 -10.78 -4.72
CA LYS A 133 2.69 -11.40 -5.44
C LYS A 133 1.32 -10.84 -5.05
N THR A 134 1.17 -10.41 -3.81
CA THR A 134 -0.02 -9.75 -3.25
C THR A 134 0.45 -8.60 -2.36
N LEU A 135 -0.29 -7.49 -2.29
CA LEU A 135 0.12 -6.35 -1.45
C LEU A 135 0.17 -6.76 0.03
N VAL A 136 -0.88 -7.43 0.49
CA VAL A 136 -1.02 -7.96 1.84
C VAL A 136 -1.77 -9.31 1.81
N PRO A 137 -1.60 -10.16 2.83
CA PRO A 137 -2.46 -11.33 3.05
C PRO A 137 -3.93 -10.96 3.25
N SER A 138 -4.84 -11.89 2.93
CA SER A 138 -6.29 -11.67 3.00
C SER A 138 -6.83 -11.40 4.41
N PHE A 139 -6.15 -11.85 5.45
CA PHE A 139 -6.58 -11.63 6.84
C PHE A 139 -6.24 -10.23 7.37
N VAL A 140 -5.47 -9.43 6.63
CA VAL A 140 -5.11 -8.06 7.03
C VAL A 140 -6.32 -7.12 6.91
N SER A 141 -6.48 -6.25 7.91
CA SER A 141 -7.55 -5.25 7.97
C SER A 141 -6.98 -3.84 8.07
N PHE A 142 -7.35 -2.96 7.14
CA PHE A 142 -6.88 -1.57 7.03
C PHE A 142 -8.01 -0.57 7.29
N GLN A 143 -8.53 -0.57 8.51
CA GLN A 143 -9.69 0.26 8.87
C GLN A 143 -9.42 1.77 8.89
N ASN A 144 -8.18 2.18 9.14
CA ASN A 144 -7.78 3.59 9.23
C ASN A 144 -7.13 4.12 7.94
N LEU A 145 -6.86 3.24 6.97
CA LEU A 145 -6.09 3.61 5.79
C LEU A 145 -6.90 4.55 4.91
N SER A 146 -6.34 5.74 4.70
CA SER A 146 -6.94 6.84 3.92
C SER A 146 -6.34 6.98 2.54
N THR A 147 -5.07 6.57 2.37
CA THR A 147 -4.30 6.70 1.14
C THR A 147 -3.52 5.40 0.89
N LEU A 148 -3.70 4.83 -0.30
CA LEU A 148 -2.93 3.70 -0.80
C LEU A 148 -2.33 4.06 -2.15
N GLU A 149 -1.00 4.08 -2.23
CA GLU A 149 -0.27 4.33 -3.47
C GLU A 149 0.65 3.14 -3.77
N VAL A 150 0.59 2.63 -5.00
CA VAL A 150 1.39 1.49 -5.44
C VAL A 150 1.97 1.80 -6.80
N SER A 151 3.29 1.68 -6.94
CA SER A 151 3.99 2.02 -8.18
C SER A 151 5.06 1.02 -8.58
N ASP A 152 5.17 0.72 -9.88
CA ASP A 152 6.24 -0.09 -10.47
C ASP A 152 6.48 -1.45 -9.76
N CYS A 153 5.41 -2.09 -9.26
CA CYS A 153 5.48 -3.39 -8.59
C CYS A 153 5.11 -4.51 -9.57
N ASN A 154 6.07 -4.96 -10.38
CA ASN A 154 5.83 -5.86 -11.51
C ASN A 154 5.67 -7.35 -11.14
N GLY A 155 5.62 -7.68 -9.85
CA GLY A 155 5.28 -9.02 -9.35
C GLY A 155 3.81 -9.21 -9.04
N LEU A 156 3.08 -8.09 -8.85
CA LEU A 156 1.69 -8.08 -8.39
C LEU A 156 0.76 -8.46 -9.53
N VAL A 157 0.19 -9.66 -9.48
CA VAL A 157 -0.83 -10.09 -10.45
C VAL A 157 -2.20 -9.52 -10.08
N ASN A 158 -2.48 -9.43 -8.78
CA ASN A 158 -3.65 -8.76 -8.23
C ASN A 158 -3.20 -7.90 -7.04
N LEU A 159 -3.89 -6.79 -6.77
CA LEU A 159 -3.48 -5.93 -5.66
C LEU A 159 -4.00 -6.42 -4.31
N LEU A 160 -5.32 -6.63 -4.20
CA LEU A 160 -6.02 -6.91 -2.95
C LEU A 160 -6.94 -8.13 -3.05
N ALA A 161 -7.06 -8.82 -1.93
CA ALA A 161 -8.14 -9.78 -1.68
C ALA A 161 -9.45 -9.02 -1.32
N VAL A 162 -10.60 -9.69 -1.42
CA VAL A 162 -11.92 -9.08 -1.18
C VAL A 162 -12.09 -8.68 0.28
N SER A 163 -11.66 -9.53 1.22
CA SER A 163 -11.65 -9.25 2.65
C SER A 163 -10.89 -7.96 2.98
N VAL A 164 -9.72 -7.76 2.37
CA VAL A 164 -8.90 -6.56 2.55
C VAL A 164 -9.62 -5.35 1.96
N ALA A 165 -10.17 -5.48 0.75
CA ALA A 165 -10.95 -4.43 0.11
C ALA A 165 -12.15 -3.98 0.95
N LYS A 166 -12.88 -4.92 1.58
CA LYS A 166 -13.99 -4.63 2.51
C LYS A 166 -13.54 -3.86 3.75
N SER A 167 -12.30 -4.04 4.19
CA SER A 167 -11.75 -3.34 5.36
C SER A 167 -11.37 -1.88 5.11
N LEU A 168 -11.22 -1.47 3.84
CA LEU A 168 -10.76 -0.14 3.42
C LEU A 168 -11.87 0.94 3.51
N VAL A 169 -12.55 1.00 4.64
CA VAL A 169 -13.75 1.84 4.85
C VAL A 169 -13.44 3.34 4.89
N GLN A 170 -12.21 3.73 5.26
CA GLN A 170 -11.73 5.11 5.29
C GLN A 170 -10.93 5.53 4.06
N LEU A 171 -10.72 4.61 3.10
CA LEU A 171 -9.86 4.88 1.95
C LEU A 171 -10.44 6.01 1.11
N SER A 172 -9.69 7.08 0.98
CA SER A 172 -10.06 8.30 0.26
C SER A 172 -9.35 8.46 -1.07
N ARG A 173 -8.14 7.90 -1.18
CA ARG A 173 -7.30 7.94 -2.37
C ARG A 173 -6.66 6.58 -2.64
N LEU A 174 -6.79 6.12 -3.88
CA LEU A 174 -6.13 4.93 -4.41
C LEU A 174 -5.39 5.29 -5.69
N LYS A 175 -4.09 5.01 -5.76
CA LYS A 175 -3.26 5.23 -6.96
C LYS A 175 -2.46 3.99 -7.27
N ILE A 176 -2.53 3.53 -8.52
CA ILE A 176 -1.80 2.37 -8.99
C ILE A 176 -1.14 2.75 -10.32
N LYS A 177 0.19 2.80 -10.34
CA LYS A 177 0.96 3.29 -11.48
C LYS A 177 2.02 2.27 -11.93
N GLU A 178 2.24 2.11 -13.23
CA GLU A 178 3.38 1.36 -13.79
C GLU A 178 3.49 -0.12 -13.37
N CYS A 179 2.44 -0.72 -12.80
CA CYS A 179 2.44 -2.14 -12.42
C CYS A 179 2.02 -3.01 -13.62
N LYS A 180 3.01 -3.49 -14.39
CA LYS A 180 2.80 -4.05 -15.74
C LYS A 180 2.05 -5.37 -15.77
N VAL A 181 2.03 -6.12 -14.68
CA VAL A 181 1.43 -7.46 -14.62
C VAL A 181 0.09 -7.55 -13.89
N ILE A 182 -0.39 -6.45 -13.30
CA ILE A 182 -1.69 -6.45 -12.62
C ILE A 182 -2.80 -6.73 -13.65
N GLU A 183 -3.59 -7.77 -13.40
CA GLU A 183 -4.75 -8.13 -14.22
C GLU A 183 -6.07 -7.65 -13.63
N LYS A 184 -6.17 -7.61 -12.29
CA LYS A 184 -7.31 -7.09 -11.53
C LYS A 184 -6.84 -6.36 -10.27
N ILE A 185 -7.58 -5.35 -9.83
CA ILE A 185 -7.25 -4.67 -8.57
C ILE A 185 -7.72 -5.51 -7.37
N VAL A 186 -8.95 -6.02 -7.42
CA VAL A 186 -9.53 -6.84 -6.35
C VAL A 186 -9.91 -8.23 -6.87
N THR A 187 -9.45 -9.28 -6.18
CA THR A 187 -9.74 -10.69 -6.50
C THR A 187 -10.33 -11.44 -5.29
N HIS A 188 -11.02 -12.55 -5.57
CA HIS A 188 -11.68 -13.38 -4.57
C HIS A 188 -10.73 -13.89 -3.48
N ASP A 189 -11.30 -14.08 -2.29
CA ASP A 189 -10.64 -14.83 -1.22
C ASP A 189 -10.79 -16.34 -1.49
N TRP A 190 -9.87 -17.14 -0.97
CA TRP A 190 -9.96 -18.61 -1.01
C TRP A 190 -11.09 -19.16 -0.11
N VAL A 191 -11.83 -18.27 0.57
CA VAL A 191 -12.89 -18.61 1.53
C VAL A 191 -14.23 -18.24 0.90
N ASP A 192 -15.14 -19.22 0.86
CA ASP A 192 -16.49 -19.12 0.29
C ASP A 192 -17.35 -18.15 1.11
N GLU A 193 -17.24 -16.85 0.84
CA GLU A 193 -18.14 -15.84 1.42
C GLU A 193 -19.34 -15.56 0.50
N THR A 194 -20.53 -15.57 1.11
CA THR A 194 -21.86 -15.37 0.52
C THR A 194 -22.24 -13.90 0.31
N GLU A 195 -21.32 -12.97 0.47
CA GLU A 195 -21.59 -11.53 0.34
C GLU A 195 -20.88 -10.93 -0.87
N ASP A 196 -21.67 -10.76 -1.93
CA ASP A 196 -21.28 -10.30 -3.27
C ASP A 196 -21.02 -8.79 -3.36
N MET A 197 -20.76 -8.07 -2.27
CA MET A 197 -20.71 -6.61 -2.29
C MET A 197 -19.47 -5.99 -1.63
N ILE A 198 -18.88 -5.02 -2.33
CA ILE A 198 -17.72 -4.24 -1.89
C ILE A 198 -18.11 -2.76 -1.91
N ILE A 199 -17.85 -2.03 -0.82
CA ILE A 199 -18.17 -0.61 -0.71
C ILE A 199 -16.93 0.19 -0.34
N PHE A 200 -16.49 1.07 -1.24
CA PHE A 200 -15.49 2.08 -0.95
C PHE A 200 -16.19 3.37 -0.55
N ASN A 201 -16.60 3.46 0.72
CA ASN A 201 -17.48 4.54 1.21
C ASN A 201 -16.86 5.95 1.08
N GLN A 202 -15.55 6.07 1.31
CA GLN A 202 -14.86 7.36 1.36
C GLN A 202 -13.98 7.64 0.14
N LEU A 203 -13.89 6.71 -0.82
CA LEU A 203 -12.97 6.85 -1.95
C LEU A 203 -13.42 8.01 -2.83
N LYS A 204 -12.60 9.06 -2.92
CA LYS A 204 -12.85 10.27 -3.70
C LYS A 204 -12.04 10.30 -4.98
N TYR A 205 -10.82 9.78 -4.93
CA TYR A 205 -9.86 9.79 -6.04
C TYR A 205 -9.35 8.37 -6.32
N LEU A 206 -9.54 7.92 -7.56
CA LEU A 206 -8.97 6.67 -8.07
C LEU A 206 -8.12 6.97 -9.30
N GLU A 207 -6.87 6.51 -9.29
CA GLU A 207 -5.99 6.60 -10.45
C GLU A 207 -5.40 5.23 -10.81
N LEU A 208 -5.51 4.92 -12.09
CA LEU A 208 -4.98 3.74 -12.74
C LEU A 208 -4.14 4.22 -13.93
N HIS A 209 -2.82 4.11 -13.83
CA HIS A 209 -1.90 4.65 -14.84
C HIS A 209 -0.89 3.59 -15.30
N CYS A 210 -0.74 3.42 -16.61
CA CYS A 210 0.23 2.50 -17.22
C CYS A 210 0.09 1.07 -16.66
N LEU A 211 -1.13 0.52 -16.74
CA LEU A 211 -1.46 -0.83 -16.31
C LEU A 211 -1.85 -1.68 -17.54
N PRO A 212 -0.88 -2.09 -18.37
CA PRO A 212 -1.15 -2.68 -19.68
C PRO A 212 -1.89 -4.01 -19.64
N ARG A 213 -1.86 -4.77 -18.53
CA ARG A 213 -2.57 -6.06 -18.38
C ARG A 213 -3.88 -5.96 -17.60
N LEU A 214 -4.22 -4.78 -17.07
CA LEU A 214 -5.44 -4.60 -16.30
C LEU A 214 -6.67 -4.83 -17.19
N THR A 215 -7.54 -5.74 -16.78
CA THR A 215 -8.75 -6.11 -17.53
C THR A 215 -10.03 -5.54 -16.91
N SER A 216 -10.10 -5.53 -15.58
CA SER A 216 -11.19 -4.93 -14.80
C SER A 216 -10.72 -4.59 -13.38
N PHE A 217 -11.46 -3.73 -12.70
CA PHE A 217 -11.21 -3.38 -11.30
C PHE A 217 -11.45 -4.56 -10.36
N CYS A 218 -12.55 -5.29 -10.54
CA CYS A 218 -12.95 -6.42 -9.69
C CYS A 218 -13.38 -7.64 -10.53
N SER A 219 -13.45 -8.79 -9.88
CA SER A 219 -13.93 -10.06 -10.44
C SER A 219 -15.44 -10.07 -10.66
N GLU A 220 -15.91 -10.93 -11.57
CA GLU A 220 -17.25 -10.83 -12.20
C GLU A 220 -18.45 -10.96 -11.26
N LYS A 221 -18.27 -11.62 -10.12
CA LYS A 221 -19.36 -11.90 -9.17
C LYS A 221 -19.70 -10.75 -8.22
N TYR A 222 -18.86 -9.71 -8.13
CA TYR A 222 -19.01 -8.69 -7.08
C TYR A 222 -19.66 -7.40 -7.56
N VAL A 223 -20.67 -6.95 -6.81
CA VAL A 223 -21.23 -5.61 -6.83
C VAL A 223 -20.25 -4.65 -6.16
N VAL A 224 -19.85 -3.59 -6.85
CA VAL A 224 -18.92 -2.59 -6.31
C VAL A 224 -19.59 -1.23 -6.26
N LYS A 225 -19.57 -0.59 -5.09
CA LYS A 225 -20.15 0.75 -4.88
C LYS A 225 -19.08 1.75 -4.46
N PHE A 226 -19.18 2.94 -5.04
CA PHE A 226 -18.33 4.08 -4.75
C PHE A 226 -19.18 5.34 -4.46
N PRO A 227 -19.80 5.44 -3.26
CA PRO A 227 -20.74 6.51 -2.94
C PRO A 227 -20.13 7.91 -2.96
N SER A 228 -18.81 8.03 -2.73
CA SER A 228 -18.09 9.31 -2.60
C SER A 228 -17.11 9.60 -3.74
N LEU A 229 -17.06 8.77 -4.78
CA LEU A 229 -16.07 8.89 -5.84
C LEU A 229 -16.37 10.09 -6.73
N GLN A 230 -15.40 10.99 -6.81
CA GLN A 230 -15.51 12.28 -7.48
C GLN A 230 -14.66 12.34 -8.75
N GLN A 231 -13.50 11.68 -8.72
CA GLN A 231 -12.53 11.72 -9.80
C GLN A 231 -11.94 10.33 -10.01
N VAL A 232 -11.93 9.95 -11.28
CA VAL A 232 -11.23 8.76 -11.75
C VAL A 232 -10.28 9.20 -12.87
N VAL A 233 -9.05 8.71 -12.82
CA VAL A 233 -8.05 8.87 -13.87
C VAL A 233 -7.70 7.48 -14.39
N VAL A 234 -7.89 7.23 -15.68
CA VAL A 234 -7.48 5.98 -16.33
C VAL A 234 -6.65 6.29 -17.56
N GLU A 235 -5.35 6.07 -17.44
CA GLU A 235 -4.36 6.42 -18.46
C GLU A 235 -3.50 5.20 -18.82
N GLN A 236 -3.29 4.94 -20.11
CA GLN A 236 -2.43 3.84 -20.59
C GLN A 236 -2.81 2.43 -20.04
N CYS A 237 -4.10 2.19 -19.78
CA CYS A 237 -4.67 0.90 -19.38
C CYS A 237 -5.30 0.17 -20.57
N GLN A 238 -4.50 -0.15 -21.58
CA GLN A 238 -4.97 -0.57 -22.91
C GLN A 238 -5.78 -1.87 -22.98
N ASN A 239 -5.86 -2.67 -21.91
CA ASN A 239 -6.66 -3.91 -21.87
C ASN A 239 -7.96 -3.76 -21.05
N MET A 240 -8.16 -2.62 -20.40
CA MET A 240 -9.31 -2.37 -19.54
C MET A 240 -10.49 -1.88 -20.40
N LYS A 241 -11.26 -2.84 -20.91
CA LYS A 241 -12.43 -2.55 -21.78
C LYS A 241 -13.64 -2.06 -21.01
N ILE A 242 -13.76 -2.47 -19.75
CA ILE A 242 -14.81 -2.06 -18.82
C ILE A 242 -14.19 -1.84 -17.44
N PHE A 243 -14.89 -1.13 -16.56
CA PHE A 243 -14.45 -0.94 -15.19
C PHE A 243 -14.73 -2.18 -14.32
N SER A 244 -15.96 -2.68 -14.30
CA SER A 244 -16.35 -3.89 -13.57
C SER A 244 -17.43 -4.65 -14.33
N HIS A 245 -17.42 -5.98 -14.24
CA HIS A 245 -18.45 -6.83 -14.84
C HIS A 245 -19.72 -6.90 -13.97
N GLY A 246 -19.56 -6.82 -12.64
CA GLY A 246 -20.68 -6.79 -11.71
C GLY A 246 -21.37 -5.42 -11.64
N ALA A 247 -22.49 -5.35 -10.92
CA ALA A 247 -23.23 -4.10 -10.78
C ALA A 247 -22.36 -3.00 -10.14
N LEU A 248 -22.41 -1.81 -10.72
CA LEU A 248 -21.59 -0.67 -10.34
C LEU A 248 -22.48 0.51 -9.92
N SER A 249 -22.09 1.20 -8.85
CA SER A 249 -22.77 2.43 -8.42
C SER A 249 -21.77 3.52 -8.09
N THR A 250 -21.84 4.63 -8.82
CA THR A 250 -20.93 5.78 -8.72
C THR A 250 -21.73 7.09 -8.69
N PRO A 251 -22.64 7.29 -7.72
CA PRO A 251 -23.67 8.35 -7.78
C PRO A 251 -23.12 9.78 -7.75
N ARG A 252 -21.88 9.98 -7.29
CA ARG A 252 -21.20 11.29 -7.22
C ARG A 252 -20.11 11.47 -8.27
N LEU A 253 -19.94 10.48 -9.15
CA LEU A 253 -18.94 10.57 -10.20
C LEU A 253 -19.52 11.38 -11.35
N HIS A 254 -18.90 12.52 -11.61
CA HIS A 254 -19.31 13.43 -12.66
C HIS A 254 -18.18 13.73 -13.66
N LYS A 255 -16.96 13.26 -13.38
CA LYS A 255 -15.78 13.45 -14.21
C LYS A 255 -14.93 12.18 -14.25
N LEU A 256 -14.59 11.74 -15.47
CA LEU A 256 -13.56 10.74 -15.73
C LEU A 256 -12.51 11.40 -16.61
N GLN A 257 -11.28 11.47 -16.11
CA GLN A 257 -10.15 12.05 -16.82
C GLN A 257 -9.33 10.94 -17.49
N ILE A 258 -8.92 11.20 -18.72
CA ILE A 258 -8.04 10.27 -19.46
C ILE A 258 -6.57 10.47 -19.05
N THR A 259 -6.22 11.69 -18.65
CA THR A 259 -4.88 12.06 -18.15
C THR A 259 -5.05 13.05 -17.01
N GLU A 260 -4.04 13.23 -16.15
CA GLU A 260 -4.09 14.24 -15.08
C GLU A 260 -4.28 15.68 -15.64
N ALA A 261 -3.95 15.91 -16.91
CA ALA A 261 -4.09 17.20 -17.61
C ALA A 261 -5.46 17.42 -18.31
N ASP A 262 -6.34 16.41 -18.32
CA ASP A 262 -7.67 16.51 -18.96
C ASP A 262 -8.65 17.26 -18.05
N GLU A 263 -8.82 18.57 -18.25
CA GLU A 263 -9.70 19.40 -17.41
C GLU A 263 -11.20 19.17 -17.67
N GLU A 264 -11.55 18.78 -18.89
CA GLU A 264 -12.93 18.67 -19.36
C GLU A 264 -13.57 17.35 -18.91
N GLY A 265 -12.83 16.24 -18.99
CA GLY A 265 -13.28 14.92 -18.60
C GLY A 265 -14.41 14.38 -19.50
N ASN A 266 -14.31 13.13 -19.93
CA ASN A 266 -15.22 12.58 -20.95
C ASN A 266 -16.35 11.72 -20.33
N TRP A 267 -17.15 12.23 -19.40
CA TRP A 267 -18.15 11.42 -18.67
C TRP A 267 -19.42 11.09 -19.49
N GLU A 268 -19.77 9.80 -19.60
CA GLU A 268 -20.95 9.30 -20.35
C GLU A 268 -22.12 8.88 -19.45
N GLY A 269 -22.17 9.35 -18.20
CA GLY A 269 -23.24 9.02 -17.24
C GLY A 269 -23.03 7.72 -16.47
N ASP A 270 -22.23 6.79 -17.00
CA ASP A 270 -21.85 5.52 -16.35
C ASP A 270 -20.37 5.21 -16.57
N LEU A 271 -19.69 4.70 -15.54
CA LEU A 271 -18.24 4.50 -15.57
C LEU A 271 -17.83 3.38 -16.54
N ASN A 272 -18.61 2.30 -16.63
CA ASN A 272 -18.34 1.24 -17.61
C ASN A 272 -18.47 1.74 -19.04
N THR A 273 -19.56 2.43 -19.34
CA THR A 273 -19.84 3.02 -20.66
C THR A 273 -18.75 4.02 -21.04
N THR A 274 -18.30 4.81 -20.08
CA THR A 274 -17.25 5.80 -20.30
C THR A 274 -15.90 5.14 -20.65
N ILE A 275 -15.48 4.12 -19.89
CA ILE A 275 -14.25 3.35 -20.16
C ILE A 275 -14.32 2.66 -21.53
N GLN A 276 -15.47 2.07 -21.89
CA GLN A 276 -15.66 1.46 -23.21
C GLN A 276 -15.48 2.46 -24.35
N LYS A 277 -16.02 3.69 -24.20
CA LYS A 277 -15.87 4.75 -25.21
C LYS A 277 -14.41 5.19 -25.33
N MET A 278 -13.70 5.35 -24.21
CA MET A 278 -12.27 5.66 -24.19
C MET A 278 -11.46 4.58 -24.92
N PHE A 279 -11.72 3.31 -24.61
CA PHE A 279 -11.05 2.18 -25.26
C PHE A 279 -11.25 2.21 -26.79
N LYS A 280 -12.48 2.42 -27.26
CA LYS A 280 -12.77 2.52 -28.70
C LYS A 280 -11.99 3.66 -29.36
N LYS A 281 -11.95 4.84 -28.74
CA LYS A 281 -11.18 5.99 -29.24
C LYS A 281 -9.68 5.67 -29.36
N MET A 282 -9.10 5.01 -28.36
CA MET A 282 -7.69 4.59 -28.40
C MET A 282 -7.41 3.63 -29.56
N VAL A 283 -8.24 2.61 -29.76
CA VAL A 283 -8.09 1.65 -30.86
C VAL A 283 -8.21 2.33 -32.23
N THR A 284 -9.11 3.30 -32.38
CA THR A 284 -9.26 4.05 -33.64
C THR A 284 -8.10 5.02 -33.93
N ALA A 285 -7.32 5.41 -32.93
CA ALA A 285 -6.17 6.30 -33.12
C ALA A 285 -4.88 5.55 -33.55
N ILE A 286 -4.87 4.21 -33.45
CA ILE A 286 -3.71 3.35 -33.75
C ILE A 286 -3.83 2.71 -35.16
N ASN A 287 -5.01 2.76 -35.78
CA ASN A 287 -5.28 2.26 -37.15
C ASN A 287 -5.36 3.42 -38.15
#